data_AF-X1T8J2-F1
#
_entry.id   AF-X1T8J2-F1
#
_cell.length_a   1.000
_cell.length_b   1.000
_cell.length_c   1.000
_cell.angle_alpha   90.00
_cell.angle_beta   90.00
_cell.angle_gamma   90.00
#
_symmetry.space_group_name_H-M   'P 1'
#
loop_
_entity.id
_entity.type
_entity.pdbx_description
1 polymer ?
#
loop_
_entity_poly.entity_id
_entity_poly.type
_entity_poly.pdbx_seq_one_letter_code
_entity_poly.pdbx_strand_id
1 'polypeptide(L)'
;MVLLEQNYRSTKKILETASYVISANEQRKPKDLWTNNEPGELTTVVETYTEQEEAQFVVNEIERLVGQDKLNLGDCAVMYRTNAQSRALEEAFVRYGMPYKLVASTRFYERREVKDIIAYLRLIQNPYDSVSLLRIINVPGRGIGQRSLSQLSNWAKSMGASQYEALKLITEPEGDEHQPKGDEPQPPFSSRISKALAGFLKLIDGFRARSQELDMVDLFDAVVEGSGYKEYILSQMDGEERWDNILELRTVAQ
;
A
#
# COMPACT_ATOMS: atom_id res chain seq x y z
N MET A 1 -26.97 -10.70 -38.49
CA MET A 1 -26.32 -10.65 -37.16
C MET A 1 -26.28 -12.07 -36.64
N VAL A 2 -25.11 -12.61 -36.34
CA VAL A 2 -24.98 -13.96 -35.78
C VAL A 2 -24.94 -13.82 -34.25
N LEU A 3 -25.86 -14.50 -33.56
CA LEU A 3 -25.91 -14.52 -32.10
C LEU A 3 -25.23 -15.79 -31.59
N LEU A 4 -24.21 -15.63 -30.74
CA LEU A 4 -23.52 -16.75 -30.10
C LEU A 4 -24.13 -17.00 -28.72
N GLU A 5 -25.10 -17.90 -28.66
CA GLU A 5 -25.95 -18.12 -27.46
C GLU A 5 -25.53 -19.32 -26.62
N GLN A 6 -24.77 -20.26 -27.21
CA GLN A 6 -24.28 -21.41 -26.47
C GLN A 6 -23.05 -21.08 -25.62
N ASN A 7 -23.14 -21.31 -24.31
CA ASN A 7 -22.05 -21.22 -23.36
C ASN A 7 -21.39 -22.60 -23.17
N TYR A 8 -20.07 -22.65 -23.35
CA TYR A 8 -19.28 -23.88 -23.24
C TYR A 8 -18.48 -23.98 -21.93
N ARG A 9 -18.51 -22.95 -21.08
CA ARG A 9 -17.67 -22.84 -19.87
C ARG A 9 -18.39 -23.25 -18.59
N SER A 10 -19.60 -22.73 -18.39
CA SER A 10 -20.30 -22.78 -17.11
C SER A 10 -21.32 -23.90 -17.06
N THR A 11 -21.62 -24.40 -15.87
CA THR A 11 -22.75 -25.32 -15.61
C THR A 11 -24.08 -24.57 -15.69
N LYS A 12 -25.21 -25.32 -15.75
CA LYS A 12 -26.53 -24.69 -15.90
C LYS A 12 -26.87 -23.75 -14.75
N LYS A 13 -26.61 -24.14 -13.49
CA LYS A 13 -26.92 -23.31 -12.30
C LYS A 13 -26.11 -22.02 -12.24
N ILE A 14 -24.82 -22.05 -12.64
CA ILE A 14 -24.00 -20.84 -12.73
C ILE A 14 -24.54 -19.92 -13.83
N LEU A 15 -24.89 -20.48 -15.00
CA LEU A 15 -25.40 -19.71 -16.12
C LEU A 15 -26.77 -19.08 -15.83
N GLU A 16 -27.63 -19.81 -15.13
CA GLU A 16 -28.93 -19.36 -14.64
C GLU A 16 -28.76 -18.20 -13.65
N THR A 17 -27.89 -18.36 -12.66
CA THR A 17 -27.56 -17.29 -11.69
C THR A 17 -27.09 -16.02 -12.43
N ALA A 18 -26.16 -16.15 -13.36
CA ALA A 18 -25.65 -15.02 -14.15
C ALA A 18 -26.76 -14.35 -15.00
N SER A 19 -27.66 -15.16 -15.57
CA SER A 19 -28.79 -14.68 -16.37
C SER A 19 -29.80 -13.87 -15.54
N TYR A 20 -30.08 -14.31 -14.31
CA TYR A 20 -30.93 -13.57 -13.38
C TYR A 20 -30.29 -12.27 -12.89
N VAL A 21 -28.99 -12.28 -12.59
CA VAL A 21 -28.28 -11.05 -12.18
C VAL A 21 -28.30 -10.01 -13.30
N ILE A 22 -28.03 -10.41 -14.54
CA ILE A 22 -27.95 -9.47 -15.67
C ILE A 22 -29.33 -9.03 -16.19
N SER A 23 -30.42 -9.74 -15.88
CA SER A 23 -31.77 -9.36 -16.35
C SER A 23 -32.28 -8.06 -15.73
N ALA A 24 -31.70 -7.62 -14.61
CA ALA A 24 -32.02 -6.34 -13.99
C ALA A 24 -31.52 -5.12 -14.80
N ASN A 25 -30.62 -5.31 -15.77
CA ASN A 25 -30.07 -4.21 -16.56
C ASN A 25 -31.02 -3.81 -17.71
N GLU A 26 -31.63 -2.62 -17.60
CA GLU A 26 -32.66 -2.13 -18.54
C GLU A 26 -32.12 -1.83 -19.96
N GLN A 27 -30.87 -1.39 -20.09
CA GLN A 27 -30.27 -1.02 -21.38
C GLN A 27 -29.64 -2.20 -22.14
N ARG A 28 -30.05 -3.43 -21.82
CA ARG A 28 -29.46 -4.66 -22.37
C ARG A 28 -30.12 -5.06 -23.69
N LYS A 29 -29.31 -5.47 -24.67
CA LYS A 29 -29.83 -6.23 -25.83
C LYS A 29 -30.19 -7.65 -25.41
N PRO A 30 -31.42 -8.14 -25.69
CA PRO A 30 -31.84 -9.47 -25.29
C PRO A 30 -30.93 -10.52 -25.92
N LYS A 31 -30.51 -11.48 -25.09
CA LYS A 31 -29.66 -12.61 -25.49
C LYS A 31 -29.91 -13.74 -24.49
N ASP A 32 -30.35 -14.89 -24.99
CA ASP A 32 -30.58 -16.06 -24.15
C ASP A 32 -29.39 -16.99 -24.22
N LEU A 33 -28.59 -16.98 -23.16
CA LEU A 33 -27.47 -17.92 -23.06
C LEU A 33 -27.98 -19.27 -22.56
N TRP A 34 -27.56 -20.34 -23.22
CA TRP A 34 -27.88 -21.72 -22.81
C TRP A 34 -26.62 -22.60 -22.83
N THR A 35 -26.65 -23.74 -22.15
CA THR A 35 -25.52 -24.68 -22.12
C THR A 35 -25.99 -26.14 -22.12
N ASN A 36 -25.19 -27.00 -22.77
CA ASN A 36 -25.32 -28.46 -22.73
C ASN A 36 -24.54 -29.10 -21.58
N ASN A 37 -23.83 -28.30 -20.79
CA ASN A 37 -23.11 -28.78 -19.62
C ASN A 37 -24.08 -29.32 -18.57
N GLU A 38 -23.56 -30.10 -17.63
CA GLU A 38 -24.34 -30.63 -16.51
C GLU A 38 -24.92 -29.52 -15.61
N PRO A 39 -25.94 -29.83 -14.76
CA PRO A 39 -26.55 -28.83 -13.90
C PRO A 39 -25.56 -28.12 -12.96
N GLY A 40 -24.57 -28.85 -12.45
CA GLY A 40 -23.58 -28.36 -11.48
C GLY A 40 -24.09 -28.24 -10.04
N GLU A 41 -23.26 -27.64 -9.18
CA GLU A 41 -23.59 -27.30 -7.79
C GLU A 41 -24.33 -25.95 -7.71
N LEU A 42 -25.03 -25.71 -6.59
CA LEU A 42 -25.73 -24.44 -6.36
C LEU A 42 -24.72 -23.35 -5.96
N THR A 43 -24.92 -22.13 -6.47
CA THR A 43 -24.19 -20.95 -6.01
C THR A 43 -24.54 -20.71 -4.54
N THR A 44 -23.51 -20.57 -3.70
CA THR A 44 -23.67 -20.34 -2.26
C THR A 44 -23.31 -18.88 -1.95
N VAL A 45 -24.08 -18.26 -1.06
CA VAL A 45 -23.80 -16.94 -0.51
C VAL A 45 -23.57 -17.11 0.98
N VAL A 46 -22.46 -16.54 1.47
CA VAL A 46 -22.10 -16.58 2.88
C VAL A 46 -21.90 -15.14 3.35
N GLU A 47 -22.53 -14.81 4.47
CA GLU A 47 -22.34 -13.56 5.17
C GLU A 47 -21.45 -13.80 6.38
N THR A 48 -20.42 -12.97 6.54
CA THR A 48 -19.48 -13.00 7.66
C THR A 48 -19.53 -11.66 8.39
N TYR A 49 -19.08 -11.64 9.65
CA TYR A 49 -19.10 -10.40 10.44
C TYR A 49 -17.93 -9.48 10.13
N THR A 50 -16.82 -10.04 9.66
CA THR A 50 -15.59 -9.32 9.37
C THR A 50 -14.95 -9.80 8.07
N GLU A 51 -14.08 -8.97 7.49
CA GLU A 51 -13.25 -9.34 6.34
C GLU A 51 -12.25 -10.47 6.67
N GLN A 52 -11.79 -10.56 7.93
CA GLN A 52 -10.90 -11.62 8.38
C GLN A 52 -11.63 -12.96 8.40
N GLU A 53 -12.90 -12.96 8.85
CA GLU A 53 -13.77 -14.13 8.78
C GLU A 53 -14.10 -14.51 7.34
N GLU A 54 -14.34 -13.54 6.45
CA GLU A 54 -14.55 -13.78 5.02
C GLU A 54 -13.31 -14.46 4.41
N ALA A 55 -12.13 -13.88 4.62
CA ALA A 55 -10.87 -14.42 4.12
C ALA A 55 -10.57 -15.81 4.69
N GLN A 56 -10.85 -16.02 5.97
CA GLN A 56 -10.75 -17.32 6.62
C GLN A 56 -11.67 -18.35 5.97
N PHE A 57 -12.92 -17.98 5.74
CA PHE A 57 -13.91 -18.84 5.12
C PHE A 57 -13.45 -19.26 3.72
N VAL A 58 -12.92 -18.33 2.93
CA VAL A 58 -12.37 -18.62 1.59
C VAL A 58 -11.24 -19.64 1.66
N VAL A 59 -10.26 -19.45 2.55
CA VAL A 59 -9.15 -20.41 2.72
C VAL A 59 -9.67 -21.79 3.12
N ASN A 60 -10.55 -21.86 4.13
CA ASN A 60 -11.13 -23.11 4.60
C ASN A 60 -11.92 -23.83 3.50
N GLU A 61 -12.65 -23.08 2.67
CA GLU A 61 -13.43 -23.64 1.58
C GLU A 61 -12.53 -24.18 0.46
N ILE A 62 -11.43 -23.49 0.13
CA ILE A 62 -10.42 -24.01 -0.80
C ILE A 62 -9.80 -25.29 -0.25
N GLU A 63 -9.41 -25.32 1.03
CA GLU A 63 -8.87 -26.55 1.66
C GLU A 63 -9.87 -27.69 1.63
N ARG A 64 -11.15 -27.42 1.91
CA ARG A 64 -12.22 -28.42 1.86
C ARG A 64 -12.41 -28.98 0.45
N LEU A 65 -12.37 -28.12 -0.56
CA LEU A 65 -12.55 -28.51 -1.96
C LEU A 65 -11.36 -29.31 -2.50
N VAL A 66 -10.12 -28.91 -2.14
CA VAL A 66 -8.90 -29.61 -2.53
C VAL A 66 -8.74 -30.93 -1.76
N GLY A 67 -9.03 -30.94 -0.46
CA GLY A 67 -8.92 -32.12 0.41
C GLY A 67 -9.93 -33.23 0.11
N GLN A 68 -10.98 -32.94 -0.66
CA GLN A 68 -11.92 -33.95 -1.18
C GLN A 68 -11.47 -34.57 -2.52
N ASP A 69 -10.22 -34.32 -2.97
CA ASP A 69 -9.66 -34.70 -4.28
C ASP A 69 -10.49 -34.23 -5.49
N LYS A 70 -11.32 -33.18 -5.30
CA LYS A 70 -12.19 -32.66 -6.37
C LYS A 70 -11.49 -31.64 -7.27
N LEU A 71 -10.52 -30.91 -6.72
CA LEU A 71 -9.88 -29.75 -7.37
C LEU A 71 -8.41 -29.62 -6.93
N ASN A 72 -7.59 -28.98 -7.75
CA ASN A 72 -6.26 -28.52 -7.35
C ASN A 72 -6.31 -27.05 -6.94
N LEU A 73 -5.28 -26.59 -6.21
CA LEU A 73 -5.14 -25.16 -5.86
C LEU A 73 -5.19 -24.23 -7.09
N GLY A 74 -4.64 -24.68 -8.22
CA GLY A 74 -4.63 -23.93 -9.47
C GLY A 74 -6.01 -23.78 -10.15
N ASP A 75 -7.00 -24.57 -9.71
CA ASP A 75 -8.37 -24.54 -10.23
C ASP A 75 -9.25 -23.53 -9.47
N CYS A 76 -8.74 -22.97 -8.36
CA CYS A 76 -9.44 -21.99 -7.54
C CYS A 76 -9.01 -20.55 -7.90
N ALA A 77 -9.99 -19.65 -8.05
CA ALA A 77 -9.76 -18.23 -8.26
C ALA A 77 -10.64 -17.41 -7.31
N VAL A 78 -10.03 -16.44 -6.61
CA VAL A 78 -10.73 -15.50 -5.74
C VAL A 78 -10.76 -14.15 -6.43
N MET A 79 -11.97 -13.60 -6.60
CA MET A 79 -12.19 -12.32 -7.27
C MET A 79 -12.73 -11.30 -6.26
N TYR A 80 -12.22 -10.07 -6.32
CA TYR A 80 -12.63 -8.96 -5.47
C TYR A 80 -12.82 -7.70 -6.31
N ARG A 81 -13.48 -6.69 -5.74
CA ARG A 81 -13.90 -5.48 -6.46
C ARG A 81 -12.81 -4.43 -6.51
N THR A 82 -12.08 -4.21 -5.42
CA THR A 82 -11.01 -3.22 -5.32
C THR A 82 -9.71 -3.87 -4.84
N ASN A 83 -8.57 -3.29 -5.19
CA ASN A 83 -7.26 -3.80 -4.80
C ASN A 83 -7.04 -3.76 -3.27
N ALA A 84 -7.72 -2.89 -2.53
CA ALA A 84 -7.65 -2.85 -1.07
C ALA A 84 -8.10 -4.18 -0.43
N GLN A 85 -9.17 -4.78 -0.95
CA GLN A 85 -9.73 -6.04 -0.43
C GLN A 85 -8.76 -7.24 -0.50
N SER A 86 -7.72 -7.16 -1.32
CA SER A 86 -6.70 -8.21 -1.39
C SER A 86 -5.95 -8.41 -0.07
N ARG A 87 -5.84 -7.39 0.80
CA ARG A 87 -5.04 -7.47 2.04
C ARG A 87 -5.50 -8.60 2.95
N ALA A 88 -6.77 -8.62 3.34
CA ALA A 88 -7.30 -9.63 4.26
C ALA A 88 -7.13 -11.06 3.71
N LEU A 89 -7.32 -11.23 2.40
CA LEU A 89 -7.07 -12.49 1.70
C LEU A 89 -5.59 -12.85 1.73
N GLU A 90 -4.68 -11.96 1.35
CA GLU A 90 -3.23 -12.22 1.38
C GLU A 90 -2.75 -12.62 2.78
N GLU A 91 -3.19 -11.91 3.82
CA GLU A 91 -2.86 -12.23 5.21
C GLU A 91 -3.36 -13.60 5.63
N ALA A 92 -4.60 -13.96 5.28
CA ALA A 92 -5.14 -15.28 5.57
C ALA A 92 -4.34 -16.37 4.84
N PHE A 93 -4.10 -16.22 3.53
CA PHE A 93 -3.35 -17.20 2.75
C PHE A 93 -1.94 -17.41 3.31
N VAL A 94 -1.24 -16.34 3.69
CA VAL A 94 0.08 -16.44 4.35
C VAL A 94 -0.04 -17.14 5.71
N ARG A 95 -1.01 -16.76 6.53
CA ARG A 95 -1.22 -17.32 7.89
C ARG A 95 -1.46 -18.83 7.87
N TYR A 96 -2.24 -19.33 6.91
CA TYR A 96 -2.54 -20.76 6.75
C TYR A 96 -1.54 -21.50 5.88
N GLY A 97 -0.50 -20.82 5.37
CA GLY A 97 0.50 -21.43 4.50
C GLY A 97 -0.06 -21.85 3.14
N MET A 98 -1.19 -21.27 2.70
CA MET A 98 -1.81 -21.56 1.41
C MET A 98 -1.08 -20.82 0.28
N PRO A 99 -0.53 -21.53 -0.72
CA PRO A 99 0.11 -20.90 -1.87
C PRO A 99 -0.90 -20.07 -2.68
N TYR A 100 -0.52 -18.86 -3.06
CA TYR A 100 -1.35 -17.98 -3.90
C TYR A 100 -0.53 -17.23 -4.95
N LYS A 101 -1.24 -16.75 -5.97
CA LYS A 101 -0.70 -15.87 -7.01
C LYS A 101 -1.67 -14.71 -7.23
N LEU A 102 -1.19 -13.49 -7.03
CA LEU A 102 -1.92 -12.29 -7.46
C LEU A 102 -1.82 -12.14 -8.98
N VAL A 103 -2.96 -11.81 -9.61
CA VAL A 103 -3.05 -11.54 -11.04
C VAL A 103 -3.22 -10.05 -11.24
N ALA A 104 -2.36 -9.45 -12.07
CA ALA A 104 -2.42 -8.03 -12.45
C ALA A 104 -2.36 -7.01 -11.29
N SER A 105 -1.99 -7.44 -10.08
CA SER A 105 -1.84 -6.58 -8.91
C SER A 105 -0.50 -6.85 -8.23
N THR A 106 0.10 -5.82 -7.62
CA THR A 106 1.25 -5.98 -6.73
C THR A 106 0.75 -6.34 -5.34
N ARG A 107 1.53 -7.17 -4.60
CA ARG A 107 1.22 -7.49 -3.19
C ARG A 107 0.94 -6.21 -2.42
N PHE A 108 0.01 -6.27 -1.48
CA PHE A 108 -0.41 -5.10 -0.70
C PHE A 108 0.78 -4.31 -0.12
N TYR A 109 1.67 -4.99 0.61
CA TYR A 109 2.87 -4.37 1.20
C TYR A 109 3.98 -4.01 0.19
N GLU A 110 3.82 -4.39 -1.07
CA GLU A 110 4.76 -4.02 -2.13
C GLU A 110 4.39 -2.71 -2.84
N ARG A 111 3.14 -2.24 -2.66
CA ARG A 111 2.61 -1.00 -3.22
C ARG A 111 3.41 0.21 -2.76
N ARG A 112 3.54 1.21 -3.64
CA ARG A 112 4.42 2.36 -3.40
C ARG A 112 3.95 3.16 -2.19
N GLU A 113 2.65 3.43 -2.16
CA GLU A 113 1.97 4.20 -1.13
C GLU A 113 2.01 3.53 0.24
N VAL A 114 1.78 2.23 0.29
CA VAL A 114 1.88 1.43 1.52
C VAL A 114 3.31 1.48 2.06
N LYS A 115 4.32 1.28 1.21
CA LYS A 115 5.74 1.36 1.59
C LYS A 115 6.16 2.76 2.04
N ASP A 116 5.61 3.82 1.47
CA ASP A 116 5.94 5.20 1.85
C ASP A 116 5.42 5.50 3.27
N ILE A 117 4.18 5.14 3.56
CA ILE A 117 3.61 5.32 4.92
C ILE A 117 4.38 4.49 5.95
N ILE A 118 4.68 3.22 5.63
CA ILE A 118 5.52 2.38 6.50
C ILE A 118 6.91 3.01 6.72
N ALA A 119 7.51 3.62 5.69
CA ALA A 119 8.80 4.29 5.84
C ALA A 119 8.72 5.55 6.71
N TYR A 120 7.64 6.34 6.63
CA TYR A 120 7.42 7.43 7.59
C TYR A 120 7.37 6.91 9.03
N LEU A 121 6.55 5.89 9.29
CA LEU A 121 6.37 5.31 10.62
C LEU A 121 7.68 4.70 11.15
N ARG A 122 8.42 3.99 10.30
CA ARG A 122 9.75 3.44 10.65
C ARG A 122 10.76 4.53 10.97
N LEU A 123 10.78 5.63 10.21
CA LEU A 123 11.71 6.73 10.46
C LEU A 123 11.37 7.48 11.75
N ILE A 124 10.07 7.62 12.07
CA ILE A 124 9.61 8.19 13.35
C ILE A 124 10.08 7.33 14.52
N GLN A 125 9.93 6.01 14.42
CA GLN A 125 10.40 5.08 15.44
C GLN A 125 11.93 5.02 15.54
N ASN A 126 12.62 4.96 14.39
CA ASN A 126 14.06 4.85 14.28
C ASN A 126 14.61 5.88 13.28
N PRO A 127 15.16 7.02 13.76
CA PRO A 127 15.68 8.06 12.87
C PRO A 127 16.94 7.62 12.09
N TYR A 128 17.61 6.55 12.52
CA TYR A 128 18.80 6.01 11.88
C TYR A 128 18.48 5.04 10.73
N ASP A 129 17.20 4.81 10.41
CA ASP A 129 16.79 4.04 9.23
C ASP A 129 17.03 4.85 7.94
N SER A 130 18.25 4.76 7.43
CA SER A 130 18.67 5.42 6.19
C SER A 130 17.85 5.02 4.97
N VAL A 131 17.31 3.79 4.93
CA VAL A 131 16.52 3.29 3.82
C VAL A 131 15.17 4.00 3.79
N SER A 132 14.50 4.07 4.94
CA SER A 132 13.25 4.81 5.09
C SER A 132 13.45 6.30 4.85
N LEU A 133 14.51 6.90 5.42
CA LEU A 133 14.86 8.31 5.22
C LEU A 133 14.99 8.66 3.72
N LEU A 134 15.83 7.95 2.99
CA LEU A 134 16.07 8.22 1.57
C LEU A 134 14.83 7.98 0.70
N ARG A 135 13.91 7.10 1.15
CA ARG A 135 12.65 6.85 0.46
C ARG A 135 11.70 8.04 0.55
N ILE A 136 11.48 8.60 1.75
CA ILE A 136 10.39 9.56 1.98
C ILE A 136 10.83 11.02 2.10
N ILE A 137 12.14 11.30 2.16
CA ILE A 137 12.68 12.67 2.27
C ILE A 137 12.16 13.62 1.19
N ASN A 138 11.91 13.13 -0.03
CA ASN A 138 11.35 13.91 -1.14
C ASN A 138 9.98 13.38 -1.62
N VAL A 139 9.24 12.67 -0.76
CA VAL A 139 7.88 12.22 -1.06
C VAL A 139 6.94 12.65 0.08
N PRO A 140 6.02 13.61 -0.12
CA PRO A 140 5.79 14.41 -1.33
C PRO A 140 6.98 15.27 -1.75
N GLY A 141 6.96 15.79 -2.99
CA GLY A 141 8.08 16.55 -3.55
C GLY A 141 8.43 17.81 -2.73
N ARG A 142 9.65 17.85 -2.18
CA ARG A 142 10.18 18.97 -1.35
C ARG A 142 11.29 19.75 -2.06
N GLY A 143 11.49 19.51 -3.36
CA GLY A 143 12.57 20.12 -4.14
C GLY A 143 13.96 19.54 -3.84
N ILE A 144 14.03 18.34 -3.26
CA ILE A 144 15.26 17.63 -2.94
C ILE A 144 15.52 16.60 -4.06
N GLY A 145 16.38 16.96 -5.01
CA GLY A 145 16.68 16.10 -6.16
C GLY A 145 17.66 14.96 -5.86
N GLN A 146 17.80 14.02 -6.80
CA GLN A 146 18.73 12.88 -6.67
C GLN A 146 20.19 13.29 -6.43
N ARG A 147 20.62 14.41 -7.02
CA ARG A 147 21.97 14.97 -6.76
C ARG A 147 22.15 15.35 -5.30
N SER A 148 21.18 16.05 -4.72
CA SER A 148 21.18 16.46 -3.30
C SER A 148 21.18 15.24 -2.36
N LEU A 149 20.41 14.20 -2.68
CA LEU A 149 20.40 12.95 -1.91
C LEU A 149 21.73 12.21 -1.95
N SER A 150 22.36 12.18 -3.12
CA SER A 150 23.69 11.59 -3.29
C SER A 150 24.75 12.39 -2.54
N GLN A 151 24.69 13.72 -2.59
CA GLN A 151 25.56 14.61 -1.81
C GLN A 151 25.40 14.40 -0.31
N LEU A 152 24.16 14.27 0.20
CA LEU A 152 23.89 13.98 1.62
C LEU A 152 24.49 12.65 2.04
N SER A 153 24.31 11.61 1.22
CA SER A 153 24.85 10.29 1.49
C SER A 153 26.38 10.29 1.49
N ASN A 154 27.02 11.01 0.57
CA ASN A 154 28.47 11.09 0.48
C ASN A 154 29.08 11.92 1.62
N TRP A 155 28.44 13.04 1.98
CA TRP A 155 28.90 13.90 3.06
C TRP A 155 28.76 13.20 4.42
N ALA A 156 27.63 12.55 4.69
CA ALA A 156 27.45 11.72 5.87
C ALA A 156 28.56 10.64 5.99
N LYS A 157 28.83 9.91 4.90
CA LYS A 157 29.92 8.93 4.83
C LYS A 157 31.30 9.54 5.09
N SER A 158 31.59 10.72 4.54
CA SER A 158 32.89 11.38 4.74
C SER A 158 33.17 11.76 6.19
N MET A 159 32.13 11.94 6.99
CA MET A 159 32.22 12.24 8.43
C MET A 159 32.10 10.98 9.30
N GLY A 160 31.91 9.80 8.71
CA GLY A 160 31.61 8.57 9.47
C GLY A 160 30.26 8.61 10.19
N ALA A 161 29.34 9.48 9.76
CA ALA A 161 28.04 9.71 10.39
C ALA A 161 26.89 9.11 9.56
N SER A 162 25.75 8.90 10.21
CA SER A 162 24.49 8.57 9.55
C SER A 162 23.93 9.77 8.79
N GLN A 163 23.04 9.52 7.82
CA GLN A 163 22.35 10.60 7.10
C GLN A 163 21.51 11.47 8.04
N TYR A 164 20.97 10.90 9.12
CA TYR A 164 20.21 11.66 10.11
C TYR A 164 21.09 12.62 10.91
N GLU A 165 22.27 12.19 11.35
CA GLU A 165 23.24 13.06 12.01
C GLU A 165 23.72 14.17 11.08
N ALA A 166 24.01 13.83 9.81
CA ALA A 166 24.32 14.82 8.79
C ALA A 166 23.17 15.84 8.62
N LEU A 167 21.91 15.40 8.59
CA LEU A 167 20.78 16.33 8.56
C LEU A 167 20.79 17.29 9.74
N LYS A 168 21.01 16.81 10.97
CA LYS A 168 21.08 17.68 12.16
C LYS A 168 22.14 18.77 12.02
N LEU A 169 23.33 18.40 11.55
CA LEU A 169 24.44 19.35 11.34
C LEU A 169 24.12 20.43 10.28
N ILE A 170 23.28 20.12 9.28
CA ILE A 170 22.83 21.11 8.28
C ILE A 170 21.82 22.10 8.89
N THR A 171 21.03 21.63 9.86
CA THR A 171 19.86 22.36 10.40
C THR A 171 20.14 23.15 11.65
N GLU A 172 21.20 22.77 12.37
CA GLU A 172 21.76 23.50 13.50
C GLU A 172 23.05 24.19 13.03
N PRO A 173 23.01 25.20 12.13
CA PRO A 173 24.14 26.09 12.04
C PRO A 173 24.22 26.77 13.40
N GLU A 174 25.32 26.53 14.12
CA GLU A 174 25.70 27.36 15.25
C GLU A 174 25.45 28.82 14.86
N GLY A 175 24.71 29.54 15.72
CA GLY A 175 24.19 30.87 15.42
C GLY A 175 25.26 31.84 14.90
N ASP A 176 24.80 32.95 14.33
CA ASP A 176 25.46 34.07 13.62
C ASP A 176 26.85 34.60 14.11
N GLU A 177 27.59 33.90 14.96
CA GLU A 177 28.92 34.28 15.46
C GLU A 177 30.01 33.19 15.33
N HIS A 178 29.71 31.97 14.87
CA HIS A 178 30.77 31.00 14.55
C HIS A 178 31.25 31.15 13.11
N GLN A 179 32.25 32.01 12.92
CA GLN A 179 33.24 31.78 11.86
C GLN A 179 33.75 30.34 12.02
N PRO A 180 33.75 29.50 10.98
CA PRO A 180 34.22 28.13 11.11
C PRO A 180 35.67 28.14 11.61
N LYS A 181 35.88 27.63 12.82
CA LYS A 181 37.22 27.27 13.28
C LYS A 181 37.63 26.04 12.48
N GLY A 182 38.57 26.21 11.56
CA GLY A 182 39.44 25.20 10.93
C GLY A 182 38.93 23.77 10.68
N ASP A 183 39.06 23.31 9.43
CA ASP A 183 38.92 21.92 8.95
C ASP A 183 37.58 21.18 9.16
N GLU A 184 36.55 21.80 9.75
CA GLU A 184 35.23 21.18 9.79
C GLU A 184 34.56 21.13 8.40
N PRO A 185 34.06 19.95 7.97
CA PRO A 185 33.50 19.76 6.63
C PRO A 185 32.18 20.52 6.48
N GLN A 186 32.25 21.64 5.75
CA GLN A 186 31.09 22.47 5.43
C GLN A 186 30.00 21.69 4.68
N PRO A 187 28.71 21.94 4.96
CA PRO A 187 27.62 21.27 4.27
C PRO A 187 27.62 21.63 2.76
N PRO A 188 27.67 20.65 1.84
CA PRO A 188 27.82 20.88 0.41
C PRO A 188 26.49 21.24 -0.28
N PHE A 189 25.66 22.08 0.36
CA PHE A 189 24.29 22.38 -0.07
C PHE A 189 24.07 23.87 -0.28
N SER A 190 23.21 24.21 -1.25
CA SER A 190 22.72 25.57 -1.40
C SER A 190 21.73 25.91 -0.29
N SER A 191 21.60 27.19 0.07
CA SER A 191 20.64 27.67 1.08
C SER A 191 19.21 27.14 0.87
N ARG A 192 18.77 27.02 -0.39
CA ARG A 192 17.46 26.45 -0.73
C ARG A 192 17.33 24.99 -0.33
N ILE A 193 18.35 24.17 -0.63
CA ILE A 193 18.35 22.75 -0.29
C ILE A 193 18.46 22.57 1.23
N SER A 194 19.32 23.33 1.90
CA SER A 194 19.44 23.29 3.37
C SER A 194 18.11 23.63 4.05
N LYS A 195 17.38 24.63 3.57
CA LYS A 195 16.03 24.95 4.07
C LYS A 195 15.02 23.82 3.85
N ALA A 196 15.06 23.15 2.71
CA ALA A 196 14.17 22.01 2.43
C ALA A 196 14.48 20.80 3.34
N LEU A 197 15.76 20.50 3.54
CA LEU A 197 16.23 19.46 4.46
C LEU A 197 15.85 19.78 5.91
N ALA A 198 15.98 21.06 6.31
CA ALA A 198 15.54 21.54 7.62
C ALA A 198 14.04 21.42 7.84
N GLY A 199 13.24 21.80 6.84
CA GLY A 199 11.80 21.63 6.89
C GLY A 199 11.38 20.17 7.05
N PHE A 200 12.07 19.26 6.34
CA PHE A 200 11.83 17.82 6.46
C PHE A 200 12.21 17.28 7.85
N LEU A 201 13.39 17.64 8.37
CA LEU A 201 13.81 17.19 9.70
C LEU A 201 12.83 17.67 10.78
N LYS A 202 12.46 18.95 10.77
CA LYS A 202 11.49 19.53 11.70
C LYS A 202 10.13 18.81 11.66
N LEU A 203 9.71 18.38 10.47
CA LEU A 203 8.47 17.64 10.29
C LEU A 203 8.55 16.24 10.93
N ILE A 204 9.64 15.51 10.70
CA ILE A 204 9.86 14.18 11.31
C ILE A 204 10.00 14.28 12.83
N ASP A 205 10.78 15.24 13.34
CA ASP A 205 10.94 15.44 14.78
C ASP A 205 9.60 15.86 15.43
N GLY A 206 8.77 16.64 14.73
CA GLY A 206 7.40 16.94 15.15
C GLY A 206 6.51 15.71 15.27
N PHE A 207 6.55 14.79 14.30
CA PHE A 207 5.82 13.53 14.41
C PHE A 207 6.36 12.62 15.51
N ARG A 208 7.67 12.64 15.73
CA ARG A 208 8.34 11.83 16.75
C ARG A 208 8.05 12.31 18.18
N ALA A 209 7.88 13.62 18.37
CA ALA A 209 7.36 14.15 19.62
C ALA A 209 5.92 13.68 19.84
N ARG A 210 5.07 13.81 18.82
CA ARG A 210 3.66 13.39 18.88
C ARG A 210 3.47 11.88 19.06
N SER A 211 4.37 11.04 18.54
CA SER A 211 4.28 9.58 18.71
C SER A 211 4.47 9.10 20.15
N GLN A 212 4.93 9.98 21.07
CA GLN A 212 4.99 9.66 22.50
C GLN A 212 3.65 9.84 23.20
N GLU A 213 2.73 10.59 22.60
CA GLU A 213 1.45 10.99 23.20
C GLU A 213 0.24 10.39 22.46
N LEU A 214 0.36 10.19 21.15
CA LEU A 214 -0.71 9.67 20.30
C LEU A 214 -0.68 8.15 20.22
N ASP A 215 -1.87 7.56 20.04
CA ASP A 215 -1.96 6.17 19.62
C ASP A 215 -1.54 6.00 18.14
N MET A 216 -1.49 4.76 17.69
CA MET A 216 -1.00 4.43 16.35
C MET A 216 -1.89 5.01 15.24
N VAL A 217 -3.21 5.08 15.47
CA VAL A 217 -4.20 5.53 14.49
C VAL A 217 -4.12 7.05 14.34
N ASP A 218 -4.08 7.77 15.46
CA ASP A 218 -3.93 9.22 15.48
C ASP A 218 -2.57 9.66 14.95
N LEU A 219 -1.51 8.89 15.23
CA LEU A 219 -0.18 9.13 14.64
C LEU A 219 -0.21 8.91 13.12
N PHE A 220 -0.90 7.87 12.65
CA PHE A 220 -1.05 7.60 11.21
C PHE A 220 -1.73 8.78 10.51
N ASP A 221 -2.86 9.24 11.04
CA ASP A 221 -3.61 10.37 10.48
C ASP A 221 -2.77 11.65 10.52
N ALA A 222 -2.07 11.90 11.63
CA ALA A 222 -1.13 13.01 11.75
C ALA A 222 -0.03 12.99 10.69
N VAL A 223 0.54 11.81 10.39
CA VAL A 223 1.58 11.64 9.38
C VAL A 223 1.03 11.91 8.00
N VAL A 224 -0.10 11.31 7.65
CA VAL A 224 -0.71 11.41 6.32
C VAL A 224 -1.10 12.85 5.99
N GLU A 225 -1.71 13.57 6.94
CA GLU A 225 -2.11 14.97 6.76
C GLU A 225 -0.92 15.93 6.89
N GLY A 226 -0.13 15.81 7.96
CA GLY A 226 0.96 16.74 8.24
C GLY A 226 2.12 16.69 7.24
N SER A 227 2.30 15.57 6.54
CA SER A 227 3.29 15.44 5.48
C SER A 227 2.83 15.93 4.10
N GLY A 228 1.53 16.21 3.95
CA GLY A 228 0.88 16.49 2.66
C GLY A 228 0.74 15.25 1.77
N TYR A 229 0.85 14.04 2.34
CA TYR A 229 0.87 12.80 1.58
C TYR A 229 -0.51 12.46 1.00
N LYS A 230 -1.59 12.81 1.72
CA LYS A 230 -2.97 12.66 1.25
C LYS A 230 -3.21 13.41 -0.05
N GLU A 231 -2.91 14.71 -0.07
CA GLU A 231 -3.07 15.58 -1.25
C GLU A 231 -2.16 15.11 -2.37
N TYR A 232 -0.93 14.72 -2.03
CA TYR A 232 0.02 14.17 -2.99
C TYR A 232 -0.55 12.93 -3.70
N ILE A 233 -1.08 11.95 -2.96
CA ILE A 233 -1.61 10.71 -3.54
C ILE A 233 -2.87 10.96 -4.37
N LEU A 234 -3.81 11.76 -3.86
CA LEU A 234 -5.04 12.09 -4.57
C LEU A 234 -4.77 12.85 -5.88
N SER A 235 -3.67 13.59 -5.99
CA SER A 235 -3.27 14.26 -7.22
C SER A 235 -2.65 13.34 -8.29
N GLN A 236 -2.35 12.08 -7.96
CA GLN A 236 -1.76 11.12 -8.90
C GLN A 236 -2.81 10.41 -9.76
N MET A 237 -2.36 9.72 -10.81
CA MET A 237 -3.18 8.73 -11.50
C MET A 237 -3.66 7.65 -10.52
N ASP A 238 -4.94 7.28 -10.64
CA ASP A 238 -5.63 6.33 -9.77
C ASP A 238 -5.53 6.73 -8.29
N GLY A 239 -5.56 8.04 -8.02
CA GLY A 239 -5.37 8.60 -6.67
C GLY A 239 -6.38 8.10 -5.64
N GLU A 240 -7.64 7.93 -6.03
CA GLU A 240 -8.69 7.36 -5.16
C GLU A 240 -8.37 5.90 -4.77
N GLU A 241 -8.00 5.06 -5.74
CA GLU A 241 -7.65 3.66 -5.47
C GLU A 241 -6.41 3.53 -4.59
N ARG A 242 -5.41 4.39 -4.80
CA ARG A 242 -4.21 4.44 -3.94
C ARG A 242 -4.55 4.95 -2.54
N TRP A 243 -5.50 5.86 -2.43
CA TRP A 243 -5.98 6.33 -1.14
C TRP A 243 -6.71 5.22 -0.39
N ASP A 244 -7.52 4.42 -1.07
CA ASP A 244 -8.17 3.24 -0.48
C ASP A 244 -7.12 2.26 0.09
N ASN A 245 -6.00 2.04 -0.61
CA ASN A 245 -4.91 1.20 -0.09
C ASN A 245 -4.27 1.75 1.20
N ILE A 246 -4.24 3.08 1.37
CA ILE A 246 -3.72 3.73 2.58
C ILE A 246 -4.74 3.61 3.72
N LEU A 247 -6.02 3.80 3.44
CA LEU A 247 -7.09 3.57 4.43
C LEU A 247 -7.11 2.11 4.89
N GLU A 248 -6.86 1.18 3.99
CA GLU A 248 -6.72 -0.25 4.30
C GLU A 248 -5.49 -0.55 5.17
N LEU A 249 -4.43 0.25 5.06
CA LEU A 249 -3.29 0.14 5.98
C LEU A 249 -3.64 0.71 7.37
N ARG A 250 -4.49 1.74 7.42
CA ARG A 250 -4.95 2.37 8.68
C ARG A 250 -5.79 1.43 9.52
N THR A 251 -6.61 0.56 8.92
CA THR A 251 -7.42 -0.43 9.66
C THR A 251 -6.54 -1.43 10.42
N VAL A 252 -5.31 -1.70 9.96
CA VAL A 252 -4.32 -2.53 10.68
C VAL A 252 -3.76 -1.83 11.91
N ALA A 253 -3.78 -0.50 11.94
CA ALA A 253 -3.29 0.29 13.07
C ALA A 253 -4.31 0.41 14.22
N GLN A 254 -5.58 0.06 13.98
CA GLN A 254 -6.66 0.04 14.98
C GLN A 254 -6.57 -1.20 15.88
#